data_AF-A0A6A7LJF3-F1
#
_entry.id   AF-A0A6A7LJF3-F1
#
_cell.length_a   1.000
_cell.length_b   1.000
_cell.length_c   1.000
_cell.angle_alpha   90.00
_cell.angle_beta   90.00
_cell.angle_gamma   90.00
#
_symmetry.space_group_name_H-M   'P 1'
#
loop_
_entity.id
_entity.type
_entity.pdbx_description
1 polymer ?
#
loop_
_entity_poly.entity_id
_entity_poly.type
_entity_poly.pdbx_seq_one_letter_code
_entity_poly.pdbx_strand_id
1 'polypeptide(L)'
;MYNDILKAIVDEIRHDDDNVAKPTRVQLRSNLAYDKLARYLDELENKRMILQSPLFITEKGKDFLQDYDRISNFILEMGIKYLDLPTDEMKRGV
;
A
#
# COMPACT_ATOMS: atom_id res chain seq x y z
N MET A 1 3.86 1.31 -5.71
CA MET A 1 2.54 1.54 -6.34
C MET A 1 1.44 0.63 -5.78
N TYR A 2 1.49 -0.72 -5.93
CA TYR A 2 0.48 -1.59 -5.29
C TYR A 2 0.45 -1.47 -3.76
N ASN A 3 1.63 -1.48 -3.13
CA ASN A 3 1.79 -1.25 -1.70
C ASN A 3 1.11 0.06 -1.26
N ASP A 4 1.35 1.14 -2.01
CA ASP A 4 0.85 2.48 -1.65
C ASP A 4 -0.68 2.56 -1.75
N ILE A 5 -1.27 1.90 -2.76
CA ILE A 5 -2.73 1.77 -2.89
C ILE A 5 -3.30 0.94 -1.73
N LEU A 6 -2.69 -0.21 -1.42
CA LEU A 6 -3.14 -1.06 -0.32
C LEU A 6 -3.03 -0.36 1.04
N LYS A 7 -1.93 0.36 1.30
CA LYS A 7 -1.76 1.21 2.50
C LYS A 7 -2.83 2.30 2.54
N ALA A 8 -3.07 2.99 1.42
CA ALA A 8 -4.12 4.00 1.33
C ALA A 8 -5.53 3.44 1.60
N ILE A 9 -5.83 2.21 1.17
CA ILE A 9 -7.09 1.52 1.49
C ILE A 9 -7.19 1.23 2.99
N VAL A 10 -6.14 0.67 3.59
CA VAL A 10 -6.12 0.38 5.04
C VAL A 10 -6.26 1.65 5.86
N ASP A 11 -5.52 2.70 5.50
CA ASP A 11 -5.59 3.98 6.21
C ASP A 11 -6.96 4.61 6.09
N GLU A 12 -7.59 4.55 4.92
CA GLU A 12 -8.94 5.06 4.74
C GLU A 12 -9.95 4.31 5.60
N ILE A 13 -9.89 2.98 5.62
CA ILE A 13 -10.76 2.10 6.42
C ILE A 13 -10.58 2.37 7.92
N ARG A 14 -9.36 2.61 8.39
CA ARG A 14 -9.08 2.89 9.82
C ARG A 14 -9.68 4.21 10.33
N HIS A 15 -9.97 5.15 9.43
CA HIS A 15 -10.50 6.47 9.76
C HIS A 15 -11.99 6.62 9.40
N ASP A 16 -12.66 5.54 8.99
CA ASP A 16 -14.07 5.54 8.57
C ASP A 16 -14.84 4.43 9.31
N ASP A 17 -15.98 4.77 9.90
CA ASP A 17 -16.76 3.87 10.77
C ASP A 17 -17.36 2.68 10.00
N ASP A 18 -17.52 2.80 8.69
CA ASP A 18 -18.14 1.77 7.85
C ASP A 18 -17.17 0.64 7.44
N ASN A 19 -15.89 0.74 7.82
CA ASN A 19 -14.83 -0.21 7.49
C ASN A 19 -14.68 -0.48 5.97
N VAL A 20 -15.08 0.49 5.15
CA VAL A 20 -15.07 0.47 3.68
C VAL A 20 -14.30 1.67 3.17
N ALA A 21 -13.36 1.43 2.25
CA ALA A 21 -12.60 2.52 1.65
C ALA A 21 -13.43 3.23 0.57
N LYS A 22 -13.36 4.56 0.55
CA LYS A 22 -13.94 5.38 -0.53
C LYS A 22 -12.92 5.54 -1.66
N PRO A 23 -13.19 5.08 -2.90
CA PRO A 23 -12.20 5.10 -3.99
C PRO A 23 -11.60 6.48 -4.25
N THR A 24 -12.39 7.56 -4.17
CA THR A 24 -11.91 8.94 -4.32
C THR A 24 -10.90 9.33 -3.24
N ARG A 25 -11.08 8.87 -2.00
CA ARG A 25 -10.14 9.17 -0.90
C ARG A 25 -8.86 8.33 -1.03
N VAL A 26 -8.98 7.08 -1.48
CA VAL A 26 -7.82 6.24 -1.84
C VAL A 26 -7.01 6.86 -2.99
N GLN A 27 -7.67 7.44 -3.99
CA GLN A 27 -7.00 8.13 -5.09
C GLN A 27 -6.15 9.31 -4.60
N LEU A 28 -6.73 10.17 -3.76
CA LEU A 28 -6.03 11.34 -3.21
C LEU A 28 -4.81 10.91 -2.37
N ARG A 29 -4.96 9.85 -1.56
CA ARG A 29 -3.88 9.32 -0.70
C ARG A 29 -2.77 8.63 -1.48
N SER A 30 -3.10 7.92 -2.56
CA SER A 30 -2.12 7.21 -3.39
C SER A 30 -1.42 8.12 -4.41
N ASN A 31 -1.84 9.38 -4.54
CA ASN A 31 -1.31 10.34 -5.52
C ASN A 31 -1.31 9.80 -6.96
N LEU A 32 -2.36 9.08 -7.33
CA LEU A 32 -2.52 8.48 -8.65
C LEU A 32 -3.59 9.19 -9.48
N ALA A 33 -3.36 9.25 -10.79
CA ALA A 33 -4.41 9.56 -11.75
C ALA A 33 -5.48 8.45 -11.73
N TYR A 34 -6.73 8.82 -12.01
CA TYR A 34 -7.88 7.92 -11.87
C TYR A 34 -7.77 6.67 -12.76
N ASP A 35 -7.34 6.84 -14.02
CA ASP A 35 -7.13 5.75 -14.98
C ASP A 35 -6.12 4.72 -14.47
N LYS A 36 -5.03 5.20 -13.86
CA LYS A 36 -4.02 4.33 -13.24
C LYS A 36 -4.57 3.63 -12.02
N LEU A 37 -5.29 4.35 -11.15
CA LEU A 37 -5.90 3.74 -9.96
C LEU A 37 -6.87 2.63 -10.37
N ALA A 38 -7.79 2.90 -11.30
CA ALA A 38 -8.78 1.92 -11.76
C ALA A 38 -8.11 0.64 -12.26
N ARG A 39 -7.11 0.77 -13.14
CA ARG A 39 -6.33 -0.39 -13.62
C ARG A 39 -5.69 -1.17 -12.48
N TYR A 40 -5.11 -0.49 -11.49
CA TYR A 40 -4.46 -1.16 -10.36
C TYR A 40 -5.44 -1.80 -9.39
N LEU A 41 -6.63 -1.24 -9.21
CA LEU A 41 -7.71 -1.88 -8.44
C LEU A 41 -8.13 -3.19 -9.13
N ASP A 42 -8.34 -3.18 -10.45
CA ASP A 42 -8.68 -4.39 -11.21
C ASP A 42 -7.60 -5.46 -11.07
N GLU A 43 -6.32 -5.08 -11.16
CA GLU A 43 -5.21 -6.01 -10.98
C GLU A 43 -5.12 -6.57 -9.55
N LEU A 44 -5.36 -5.75 -8.52
CA LEU A 44 -5.35 -6.16 -7.12
C LEU A 44 -6.53 -7.09 -6.79
N GLU A 45 -7.70 -6.84 -7.38
CA GLU A 45 -8.87 -7.70 -7.24
C GLU A 45 -8.65 -9.05 -7.95
N ASN A 46 -8.11 -9.04 -9.16
CA ASN A 46 -7.69 -10.27 -9.86
C ASN A 46 -6.67 -11.08 -9.06
N LYS A 47 -5.80 -10.41 -8.30
CA LYS A 47 -4.85 -11.03 -7.36
C LYS A 47 -5.49 -11.44 -6.03
N ARG A 48 -6.78 -11.17 -5.80
CA ARG A 48 -7.54 -11.42 -4.57
C ARG A 48 -7.00 -10.67 -3.34
N MET A 49 -6.36 -9.53 -3.56
CA MET A 49 -5.81 -8.68 -2.49
C MET A 49 -6.84 -7.67 -1.97
N ILE A 50 -7.81 -7.33 -2.81
CA ILE A 50 -8.94 -6.47 -2.47
C ILE A 50 -10.24 -7.10 -3.01
N LEU A 51 -11.36 -6.57 -2.56
CA LEU A 51 -12.66 -6.72 -3.20
C LEU A 51 -13.17 -5.33 -3.56
N GLN A 52 -13.73 -5.19 -4.76
CA GLN A 52 -14.35 -3.95 -5.20
C GLN A 52 -15.87 -3.99 -4.95
N SER A 53 -16.44 -2.83 -4.60
CA SER A 53 -17.89 -2.63 -4.41
C SER A 53 -18.55 -3.51 -3.31
N PRO A 54 -18.31 -3.24 -2.01
CA PRO A 54 -17.54 -2.13 -1.45
C PRO A 54 -16.02 -2.35 -1.54
N LEU A 55 -15.22 -1.28 -1.57
CA LEU A 55 -13.77 -1.39 -1.63
C LEU A 55 -13.21 -1.75 -0.24
N PHE A 56 -12.67 -2.97 -0.10
CA PHE A 56 -11.99 -3.39 1.12
C PHE A 56 -10.80 -4.31 0.84
N ILE A 57 -9.87 -4.35 1.80
CA ILE A 57 -8.69 -5.22 1.73
C ILE A 57 -9.03 -6.63 2.23
N THR A 58 -8.53 -7.66 1.56
CA THR A 58 -8.66 -9.05 2.01
C THR A 58 -7.53 -9.41 2.98
N GLU A 59 -7.64 -10.55 3.66
CA GLU A 59 -6.52 -11.08 4.46
C GLU A 59 -5.25 -11.26 3.63
N LYS A 60 -5.37 -11.78 2.39
CA LYS A 60 -4.24 -11.89 1.46
C LYS A 60 -3.59 -10.52 1.16
N GLY A 61 -4.40 -9.47 1.04
CA GLY A 61 -3.88 -8.11 0.86
C GLY A 61 -3.09 -7.62 2.08
N LYS A 62 -3.54 -7.97 3.29
CA LYS A 62 -2.83 -7.64 4.54
C LYS A 62 -1.53 -8.43 4.67
N ASP A 63 -1.55 -9.73 4.36
CA ASP A 63 -0.35 -10.58 4.35
C ASP A 63 0.72 -10.01 3.41
N PHE A 64 0.30 -9.57 2.22
CA PHE A 64 1.20 -8.92 1.27
C PHE A 64 1.86 -7.65 1.85
N LEU A 65 1.10 -6.80 2.54
CA LEU A 65 1.64 -5.60 3.18
C LEU A 65 2.68 -5.96 4.26
N GLN A 66 2.39 -6.99 5.06
CA GLN A 66 3.30 -7.45 6.11
C GLN A 66 4.61 -8.00 5.50
N ASP A 67 4.52 -8.80 4.45
CA ASP A 67 5.70 -9.33 3.75
C ASP A 67 6.50 -8.22 3.08
N TYR A 68 5.81 -7.24 2.48
CA TYR A 68 6.44 -6.09 1.85
C TYR A 68 7.24 -5.25 2.87
N ASP A 69 6.65 -4.95 4.02
CA ASP A 69 7.33 -4.21 5.09
C ASP A 69 8.51 -5.02 5.65
N ARG A 70 8.36 -6.34 5.83
CA ARG A 70 9.44 -7.23 6.28
C ARG A 70 10.63 -7.21 5.33
N ILE A 71 10.39 -7.35 4.02
CA ILE A 71 11.45 -7.33 3.00
C ILE A 71 12.10 -5.94 2.93
N SER A 72 11.30 -4.88 2.98
CA SER A 72 11.80 -3.50 2.93
C SER A 72 12.72 -3.19 4.11
N ASN A 73 12.32 -3.59 5.32
CA ASN A 73 13.14 -3.45 6.52
C ASN A 73 14.43 -4.26 6.44
N PHE A 74 14.37 -5.49 5.94
CA PHE A 74 15.56 -6.31 5.76
C PHE A 74 16.56 -5.67 4.78
N ILE A 75 16.08 -5.16 3.64
CA ILE A 75 16.94 -4.45 2.67
C ILE A 75 17.59 -3.23 3.31
N LEU A 76 16.83 -2.47 4.11
CA LEU A 76 17.35 -1.29 4.82
C LEU A 76 18.43 -1.69 5.82
N GLU A 77 18.19 -2.70 6.66
CA GLU A 77 19.15 -3.21 7.64
C GLU A 77 20.44 -3.69 6.97
N MET A 78 20.33 -4.41 5.85
CA MET A 78 21.48 -4.86 5.08
C MET A 78 22.25 -3.70 4.46
N GLY A 79 21.56 -2.69 3.94
CA GLY A 79 22.18 -1.47 3.40
C GLY A 79 22.95 -0.70 4.46
N ILE A 80 22.37 -0.52 5.63
CA ILE A 80 23.05 0.13 6.76
C ILE A 80 24.27 -0.69 7.21
N LYS A 81 24.11 -2.01 7.35
CA LYS A 81 25.15 -2.87 7.93
C LYS A 81 26.36 -3.10 7.01
N TYR A 82 26.15 -3.14 5.69
CA TYR A 82 27.19 -3.57 4.75
C TYR A 82 27.58 -2.50 3.72
N LEU A 83 26.77 -1.44 3.56
CA LEU A 83 26.99 -0.41 2.53
C LEU A 83 27.18 1.00 3.13
N ASP A 84 27.18 1.13 4.46
CA ASP A 84 27.39 2.40 5.20
C ASP A 84 26.49 3.55 4.68
N LEU A 85 25.26 3.20 4.31
CA LEU A 85 24.30 4.15 3.73
C LEU A 85 23.81 5.14 4.81
N PRO A 86 23.85 6.46 4.56
CA PRO A 86 23.39 7.45 5.53
C PRO A 86 21.88 7.32 5.75
N THR A 87 21.47 7.24 7.02
CA THR A 87 20.11 6.92 7.44
C THR A 87 19.08 8.02 7.12
N ASP A 88 19.53 9.23 6.79
CA ASP A 88 18.69 10.42 6.59
C ASP A 88 18.09 10.59 5.19
N GLU A 89 18.66 9.98 4.14
CA GLU A 89 18.16 10.17 2.77
C GLU A 89 16.94 9.30 2.43
N MET A 90 16.71 8.21 3.18
CA MET A 90 15.67 7.23 2.84
C MET A 90 14.30 7.50 3.47
N LYS A 91 14.17 8.44 4.41
CA LYS A 91 12.87 8.82 5.03
C LYS A 91 12.03 9.80 4.20
N ARG A 92 12.57 10.34 3.11
CA ARG A 92 11.89 11.35 2.26
C ARG A 92 11.17 10.75 1.03
N GLY A 93 11.20 9.44 0.86
CA GLY A 93 10.69 8.76 -0.35
C GLY A 93 9.61 7.71 -0.13
N VAL A 94 8.91 7.72 1.01
CA VAL A 94 7.79 6.80 1.31
C VAL A 94 6.57 7.58 1.74
#